data_AF-A0A816FGZ9-F1
#
_entry.id   AF-A0A816FGZ9-F1
#
_cell.length_a   1.000
_cell.length_b   1.000
_cell.length_c   1.000
_cell.angle_alpha   90.00
_cell.angle_beta   90.00
_cell.angle_gamma   90.00
#
_symmetry.space_group_name_H-M   'P 1'
#
loop_
_entity.id
_entity.type
_entity.pdbx_description
1 polymer ?
#
loop_
_entity_poly.entity_id
_entity_poly.type
_entity_poly.pdbx_seq_one_letter_code
_entity_poly.pdbx_strand_id
1 'polypeptide(L)'
;MVPGLGAANFSDEIPDSRPATTLMAVKLKSLQKDFISSFSADIAFSKLETYTQTHNQSVRNYYTKMMKLCKEADQTMSGTTKFKTTPMYFSQSYSIHVWDVLTMKPALFCALPGKTVEIYKEVLTGLNSHASNVGIILNPQTILIDFELTAYNAFSYIYPNAVVKGCYA
;
A
#
# COMPACT_ATOMS: atom_id res chain seq x y z
N MET A 1 37.18 -19.51 -78.09
CA MET A 1 36.05 -20.40 -78.44
C MET A 1 34.99 -20.25 -77.34
N VAL A 2 33.76 -19.96 -77.76
CA VAL A 2 32.49 -19.67 -77.05
C VAL A 2 31.86 -20.98 -76.48
N PRO A 3 30.62 -21.03 -75.88
CA PRO A 3 29.71 -20.09 -75.17
C PRO A 3 29.17 -20.72 -73.83
N GLY A 4 28.22 -20.21 -73.03
CA GLY A 4 27.16 -19.18 -73.10
C GLY A 4 26.50 -18.99 -71.71
N LEU A 5 25.94 -17.81 -71.39
CA LEU A 5 24.55 -17.33 -71.52
C LEU A 5 23.75 -17.41 -70.19
N GLY A 6 23.32 -16.25 -69.68
CA GLY A 6 22.35 -16.11 -68.59
C GLY A 6 22.06 -14.64 -68.28
N ALA A 7 20.87 -14.17 -68.62
CA ALA A 7 20.39 -12.78 -68.53
C ALA A 7 19.72 -12.45 -67.18
N ALA A 8 19.77 -11.18 -66.75
CA ALA A 8 18.73 -10.45 -65.96
C ALA A 8 19.24 -9.03 -65.60
N ASN A 9 18.64 -7.97 -66.15
CA ASN A 9 17.65 -7.04 -65.55
C ASN A 9 18.25 -6.01 -64.57
N PHE A 10 18.32 -4.73 -64.97
CA PHE A 10 17.35 -3.66 -64.71
C PHE A 10 17.24 -3.23 -63.23
N SER A 11 17.92 -2.10 -62.98
CA SER A 11 17.47 -0.90 -62.27
C SER A 11 17.33 -0.86 -60.74
N ASP A 12 17.64 0.35 -60.28
CA ASP A 12 17.11 1.05 -59.12
C ASP A 12 17.83 0.88 -57.77
N GLU A 13 18.74 1.85 -57.54
CA GLU A 13 18.86 2.49 -56.23
C GLU A 13 17.47 2.89 -55.75
N ILE A 14 16.95 2.18 -54.75
CA ILE A 14 15.76 2.61 -54.00
C ILE A 14 16.26 3.49 -52.84
N PRO A 15 15.92 4.80 -52.78
CA PRO A 15 16.17 5.59 -51.59
C PRO A 15 15.26 5.08 -50.46
N ASP A 16 15.87 4.84 -49.30
CA ASP A 16 15.23 4.46 -48.04
C ASP A 16 14.10 5.45 -47.68
N SER A 17 12.88 5.13 -48.09
CA SER A 17 11.66 5.85 -47.76
C SER A 17 11.05 5.30 -46.47
N ARG A 18 11.82 5.34 -45.38
CA ARG A 18 11.21 5.24 -44.05
C ARG A 18 10.29 6.44 -43.84
N PRO A 19 8.98 6.24 -43.58
CA PRO A 19 8.03 7.33 -43.54
C PRO A 19 8.31 8.21 -42.32
N ALA A 20 8.64 9.49 -42.57
CA ALA A 20 8.79 10.54 -41.56
C ALA A 20 7.58 10.67 -40.61
N THR A 21 6.45 10.08 -40.99
CA THR A 21 5.20 10.00 -40.24
C THR A 21 5.32 9.18 -38.94
N THR A 22 6.15 8.13 -38.89
CA THR A 22 6.28 7.28 -37.69
C THR A 22 7.10 7.99 -36.59
N LEU A 23 8.11 8.78 -36.95
CA LEU A 23 8.94 9.52 -36.00
C LEU A 23 8.20 10.71 -35.35
N MET A 24 7.30 11.37 -36.10
CA MET A 24 6.44 12.44 -35.59
C MET A 24 5.38 11.91 -34.60
N ALA A 25 4.75 10.76 -34.88
CA ALA A 25 3.74 10.18 -34.00
C ALA A 25 4.28 9.73 -32.63
N VAL A 26 5.53 9.26 -32.59
CA VAL A 26 6.21 8.87 -31.34
C VAL A 26 6.57 10.09 -30.49
N LYS A 27 6.98 11.21 -31.09
CA LYS A 27 7.24 12.48 -30.39
C LYS A 27 5.97 13.16 -29.87
N LEU A 28 4.84 13.05 -30.57
CA LEU A 28 3.59 13.70 -30.18
C LEU A 28 3.01 13.12 -28.89
N LYS A 29 3.12 11.80 -28.68
CA LYS A 29 2.69 11.15 -27.43
C LYS A 29 3.58 11.49 -26.24
N SER A 30 4.90 11.59 -26.45
CA SER A 30 5.81 12.03 -25.36
C SER A 30 5.56 13.48 -25.01
N LEU A 31 5.41 14.37 -26.00
CA LEU A 31 5.04 15.77 -25.78
C LEU A 31 3.70 15.88 -25.05
N GLN A 32 2.66 15.13 -25.45
CA GLN A 32 1.37 15.15 -24.75
C GLN A 32 1.52 14.80 -23.27
N LYS A 33 2.33 13.78 -22.95
CA LYS A 33 2.60 13.38 -21.56
C LYS A 33 3.33 14.48 -20.78
N ASP A 34 4.27 15.17 -21.42
CA ASP A 34 5.01 16.30 -20.84
C ASP A 34 4.15 17.57 -20.70
N PHE A 35 3.05 17.67 -21.44
CA PHE A 35 2.04 18.74 -21.38
C PHE A 35 0.78 18.38 -20.59
N ILE A 36 0.68 17.18 -19.98
CA ILE A 36 -0.33 16.90 -18.95
C ILE A 36 0.10 17.68 -17.71
N SER A 37 -0.42 18.90 -17.60
CA SER A 37 -0.19 19.80 -16.49
C SER A 37 -0.61 19.14 -15.16
N SER A 38 0.27 19.21 -14.15
CA SER A 38 -0.04 18.85 -12.76
C SER A 38 -1.25 19.62 -12.23
N PHE A 39 -1.63 20.73 -12.85
CA PHE A 39 -2.72 21.61 -12.44
C PHE A 39 -4.05 20.87 -12.20
N SER A 40 -4.37 19.85 -12.99
CA SER A 40 -5.59 19.07 -12.76
C SER A 40 -5.49 18.19 -11.50
N ALA A 41 -4.31 17.63 -11.23
CA ALA A 41 -4.02 16.88 -10.02
C ALA A 41 -3.92 17.82 -8.80
N ASP A 42 -3.31 19.00 -8.95
CA ASP A 42 -3.17 20.02 -7.90
C ASP A 42 -4.54 20.59 -7.49
N ILE A 43 -5.44 20.82 -8.45
CA ILE A 43 -6.84 21.21 -8.16
C ILE A 43 -7.58 20.08 -7.44
N ALA A 44 -7.40 18.83 -7.88
CA ALA A 44 -8.04 17.69 -7.24
C ALA A 44 -7.53 17.51 -5.80
N PHE A 45 -6.23 17.71 -5.57
CA PHE A 45 -5.63 17.68 -4.24
C PHE A 45 -6.12 18.83 -3.35
N SER A 46 -6.18 20.07 -3.86
CA SER A 46 -6.71 21.22 -3.11
C SER A 46 -8.18 21.03 -2.70
N LYS A 47 -9.00 20.42 -3.57
CA LYS A 47 -10.37 20.03 -3.22
C LYS A 47 -10.43 18.98 -2.11
N LEU A 48 -9.51 18.02 -2.11
CA LEU A 48 -9.40 17.01 -1.07
C LEU A 48 -8.95 17.63 0.27
N GLU A 49 -7.94 18.50 0.24
CA GLU A 49 -7.35 19.16 1.41
C GLU A 49 -8.36 20.05 2.15
N THR A 50 -9.24 20.71 1.40
CA THR A 50 -10.27 21.60 1.96
C THR A 50 -11.57 20.89 2.33
N TYR A 51 -11.71 19.60 2.01
CA TYR A 51 -12.95 18.86 2.24
C TYR A 51 -13.09 18.44 3.71
N THR A 52 -14.17 18.88 4.34
CA THR A 52 -14.51 18.59 5.74
C THR A 52 -15.93 18.04 5.86
N GLN A 53 -16.18 17.23 6.89
CA GLN A 53 -17.52 16.70 7.12
C GLN A 53 -18.46 17.81 7.57
N THR A 54 -19.61 17.94 6.90
CA THR A 54 -20.65 18.90 7.30
C THR A 54 -21.62 18.27 8.30
N HIS A 55 -22.31 19.11 9.08
CA HIS A 55 -23.29 18.67 10.09
C HIS A 55 -24.46 17.85 9.51
N ASN A 56 -24.79 18.04 8.23
CA ASN A 56 -25.88 17.32 7.53
C ASN A 56 -25.38 16.11 6.74
N GLN A 57 -24.11 15.74 6.85
CA GLN A 57 -23.53 14.62 6.11
C GLN A 57 -23.30 13.43 7.03
N SER A 58 -23.91 12.28 6.68
CA SER A 58 -23.63 11.02 7.37
C SER A 58 -22.16 10.59 7.20
N VAL A 59 -21.62 9.90 8.20
CA VAL A 59 -20.23 9.38 8.17
C VAL A 59 -19.97 8.53 6.91
N ARG A 60 -20.95 7.71 6.51
CA ARG A 60 -20.85 6.88 5.29
C ARG A 60 -20.75 7.72 4.02
N ASN A 61 -21.55 8.78 3.92
CA ASN A 61 -21.53 9.66 2.76
C ASN A 61 -20.23 10.48 2.72
N TYR A 62 -19.76 10.94 3.88
CA TYR A 62 -18.48 11.62 4.02
C TYR A 62 -17.32 10.72 3.56
N TYR A 63 -17.24 9.49 4.07
CA TYR A 63 -16.24 8.52 3.66
C TYR A 63 -16.27 8.23 2.15
N THR A 64 -17.44 7.95 1.59
CA THR A 64 -17.59 7.66 0.15
C THR A 64 -17.11 8.83 -0.70
N LYS A 65 -17.42 10.07 -0.27
CA LYS A 65 -16.98 11.28 -0.97
C LYS A 65 -15.47 11.50 -0.84
N MET A 66 -14.91 11.30 0.35
CA MET A 66 -13.46 11.33 0.59
C MET A 66 -12.72 10.36 -0.33
N MET A 67 -13.14 9.09 -0.38
CA MET A 67 -12.52 8.08 -1.24
C MET A 67 -12.57 8.45 -2.73
N LYS A 68 -13.67 9.07 -3.18
CA LYS A 68 -13.79 9.58 -4.55
C LYS A 68 -12.80 10.73 -4.82
N LEU A 69 -12.67 11.68 -3.91
CA LEU A 69 -11.72 12.79 -4.03
C LEU A 69 -10.27 12.30 -4.03
N CYS A 70 -9.93 11.31 -3.20
CA CYS A 70 -8.61 10.68 -3.22
C CYS A 70 -8.32 10.01 -4.58
N LYS A 71 -9.30 9.33 -5.20
CA LYS A 71 -9.16 8.73 -6.54
C LYS A 71 -9.01 9.78 -7.65
N GLU A 72 -9.64 10.94 -7.50
CA GLU A 72 -9.49 12.05 -8.44
C GLU A 72 -8.10 12.70 -8.33
N ALA A 73 -7.56 12.83 -7.11
CA ALA A 73 -6.22 13.36 -6.84
C ALA A 73 -5.10 12.36 -7.23
N ASP A 74 -5.33 11.06 -7.04
CA ASP A 74 -4.44 9.98 -7.46
C ASP A 74 -5.22 8.95 -8.28
N GLN A 75 -5.12 9.07 -9.60
CA GLN A 75 -5.79 8.16 -10.54
C GLN A 75 -5.27 6.72 -10.44
N THR A 76 -4.09 6.48 -9.86
CA THR A 76 -3.53 5.14 -9.67
C THR A 76 -4.08 4.44 -8.44
N MET A 77 -4.67 5.18 -7.50
CA MET A 77 -5.27 4.64 -6.27
C MET A 77 -6.39 3.65 -6.61
N SER A 78 -6.32 2.39 -6.19
CA SER A 78 -7.46 1.47 -6.31
C SER A 78 -8.57 1.85 -5.31
N GLY A 79 -9.83 1.52 -5.61
CA GLY A 79 -10.94 1.70 -4.66
C GLY A 79 -10.82 0.88 -3.37
N THR A 80 -9.79 0.02 -3.28
CA THR A 80 -9.43 -0.80 -2.12
C THR A 80 -8.10 -0.37 -1.49
N THR A 81 -7.48 0.71 -1.96
CA THR A 81 -6.19 1.16 -1.47
C THR A 81 -6.32 1.56 -0.01
N LYS A 82 -5.64 0.81 0.86
CA LYS A 82 -5.50 1.17 2.27
C LYS A 82 -4.45 2.27 2.35
N PHE A 83 -4.75 3.36 3.05
CA PHE A 83 -3.76 4.38 3.38
C PHE A 83 -2.61 3.71 4.14
N LYS A 84 -1.43 3.66 3.53
CA LYS A 84 -0.22 3.14 4.19
C LYS A 84 0.51 4.30 4.83
N THR A 85 0.34 4.46 6.14
CA THR A 85 1.04 5.48 6.95
C THR A 85 2.37 4.97 7.51
N THR A 86 2.72 3.72 7.23
CA THR A 86 3.93 3.08 7.74
C THR A 86 5.16 3.49 6.92
N PRO A 87 6.31 3.84 7.55
CA PRO A 87 7.54 4.20 6.84
C PRO A 87 8.01 3.10 5.89
N MET A 88 8.77 3.47 4.85
CA MET A 88 9.12 2.61 3.71
C MET A 88 9.69 1.22 4.09
N TYR A 89 10.47 1.13 5.18
CA TYR A 89 11.11 -0.10 5.65
C TYR A 89 10.20 -1.01 6.48
N PHE A 90 9.00 -0.56 6.85
CA PHE A 90 8.07 -1.31 7.66
C PHE A 90 6.82 -1.67 6.88
N SER A 91 6.33 -2.87 7.14
CA SER A 91 5.13 -3.41 6.51
C SER A 91 3.86 -2.95 7.21
N GLN A 92 3.94 -2.65 8.52
CA GLN A 92 2.81 -2.17 9.32
C GLN A 92 3.25 -1.42 10.58
N SER A 93 2.38 -0.54 11.08
CA SER A 93 2.37 -0.12 12.48
C SER A 93 1.54 -1.11 13.30
N TYR A 94 2.05 -1.53 14.45
CA TYR A 94 1.41 -2.49 15.33
C TYR A 94 1.34 -1.95 16.76
N SER A 95 0.18 -2.09 17.40
CA SER A 95 -0.05 -1.62 18.76
C SER A 95 -0.72 -2.69 19.61
N ILE A 96 -0.22 -2.86 20.84
CA ILE A 96 -0.84 -3.72 21.84
C ILE A 96 -1.39 -2.83 22.95
N HIS A 97 -2.63 -3.07 23.32
CA HIS A 97 -3.32 -2.35 24.38
C HIS A 97 -3.77 -3.35 25.45
N VAL A 98 -3.72 -2.91 26.70
CA VAL A 98 -4.14 -3.70 27.85
C VAL A 98 -5.41 -3.07 28.42
N TRP A 99 -6.40 -3.92 28.69
CA TRP A 99 -7.62 -3.52 29.37
C TRP A 99 -7.41 -3.63 30.88
N ASP A 100 -7.51 -2.50 31.58
CA ASP A 100 -7.40 -2.41 33.04
C ASP A 100 -8.65 -1.71 33.59
N VAL A 101 -9.38 -2.38 34.49
CA VAL A 101 -10.67 -2.11 35.18
C VAL A 101 -11.70 -1.19 34.47
N LEU A 102 -11.31 -0.01 33.96
CA LEU A 102 -12.18 0.94 33.25
C LEU A 102 -11.57 1.58 31.99
N THR A 103 -10.33 1.28 31.61
CA THR A 103 -9.63 1.98 30.52
C THR A 103 -8.74 1.07 29.69
N MET A 104 -8.70 1.32 28.38
CA MET A 104 -7.68 0.77 27.48
C MET A 104 -6.43 1.63 27.55
N LYS A 105 -5.31 1.02 27.93
CA LYS A 105 -4.00 1.67 27.98
C LYS A 105 -3.07 1.05 26.93
N PRO A 106 -2.36 1.85 26.13
CA PRO A 106 -1.36 1.31 25.23
C PRO A 106 -0.20 0.71 26.03
N ALA A 107 0.14 -0.54 25.74
CA ALA A 107 1.28 -1.23 26.33
C ALA A 107 2.48 -1.25 25.38
N LEU A 108 2.24 -1.23 24.06
CA LEU A 108 3.29 -1.23 23.06
C LEU A 108 2.83 -0.53 21.78
N PHE A 109 3.73 0.25 21.19
CA PHE A 109 3.66 0.70 19.81
C PHE A 109 4.96 0.32 19.11
N CYS A 110 4.88 -0.31 17.94
CA CYS A 110 6.05 -0.69 17.17
C CYS A 110 5.77 -0.66 15.67
N ALA A 111 6.82 -0.48 14.87
CA ALA A 111 6.75 -0.63 13.43
C ALA A 111 7.37 -1.99 13.08
N LEU A 112 6.62 -2.84 12.38
CA LEU A 112 7.04 -4.20 12.08
C LEU A 112 7.54 -4.31 10.64
N PRO A 113 8.71 -4.91 10.39
CA PRO A 113 9.25 -5.08 9.04
C PRO A 113 8.41 -6.08 8.22
N GLY A 114 7.64 -6.94 8.89
CA GLY A 114 6.79 -7.95 8.27
C GLY A 114 5.64 -8.41 9.17
N LYS A 115 4.98 -9.48 8.73
CA LYS A 115 3.77 -10.08 9.35
C LYS A 115 3.97 -11.58 9.63
N THR A 116 5.20 -12.04 9.83
CA THR A 116 5.49 -13.46 10.09
C THR A 116 5.25 -13.81 11.56
N VAL A 117 5.04 -15.09 11.84
CA VAL A 117 4.86 -15.59 13.22
C VAL A 117 6.08 -15.25 14.08
N GLU A 118 7.28 -15.38 13.51
CA GLU A 118 8.56 -15.15 14.18
C GLU A 118 8.71 -13.69 14.61
N ILE A 119 8.35 -12.75 13.72
CA ILE A 119 8.38 -11.30 14.03
C ILE A 119 7.45 -11.00 15.21
N TYR A 120 6.23 -11.55 15.22
CA TYR A 120 5.32 -11.36 16.35
C TYR A 120 5.84 -12.00 17.64
N LYS A 121 6.41 -13.22 17.57
CA LYS A 121 7.01 -13.88 18.73
C LYS A 121 8.16 -13.06 19.32
N GLU A 122 9.01 -12.49 18.49
CA GLU A 122 10.12 -11.62 18.91
C GLU A 122 9.58 -10.40 19.67
N VAL A 123 8.59 -9.72 19.11
CA VAL A 123 7.93 -8.56 19.75
C VAL A 123 7.32 -8.93 21.10
N LEU A 124 6.58 -10.04 21.17
CA LEU A 124 5.93 -10.48 22.40
C LEU A 124 6.94 -10.94 23.46
N THR A 125 8.04 -11.57 23.05
CA THR A 125 9.13 -11.97 23.94
C THR A 125 9.84 -10.74 24.49
N GLY A 126 10.09 -9.73 23.65
CA GLY A 126 10.64 -8.44 24.07
C GLY A 126 9.72 -7.73 25.07
N LEU A 127 8.41 -7.73 24.82
CA LEU A 127 7.41 -7.17 25.73
C LEU A 127 7.41 -7.89 27.09
N ASN A 128 7.41 -9.23 27.10
CA ASN A 128 7.49 -10.03 28.33
C ASN A 128 8.78 -9.78 29.11
N SER A 129 9.90 -9.69 28.41
CA SER A 129 11.21 -9.41 29.00
C SER A 129 11.21 -8.03 29.65
N HIS A 130 10.69 -7.01 28.96
CA HIS A 130 10.59 -5.66 29.49
C HIS A 130 9.66 -5.59 30.71
N ALA A 131 8.48 -6.22 30.63
CA ALA A 131 7.55 -6.29 31.75
C ALA A 131 8.19 -6.97 32.98
N SER A 132 8.89 -8.09 32.76
CA SER A 132 9.57 -8.82 33.83
C SER A 132 10.67 -7.98 34.50
N ASN A 133 11.43 -7.21 33.70
CA ASN A 133 12.48 -6.32 34.22
C ASN A 133 11.92 -5.21 35.13
N VAL A 134 10.66 -4.82 34.95
CA VAL A 134 9.97 -3.85 35.82
C VAL A 134 9.10 -4.53 36.89
N GLY A 135 9.26 -5.83 37.10
CA GLY A 135 8.55 -6.59 38.13
C GLY A 135 7.10 -6.96 37.79
N ILE A 136 6.72 -6.91 36.50
CA ILE A 136 5.38 -7.23 36.03
C ILE A 136 5.41 -8.56 35.28
N ILE A 137 4.51 -9.48 35.63
CA ILE A 137 4.31 -10.73 34.90
C ILE A 137 3.05 -10.58 34.05
N LEU A 138 3.21 -10.59 32.73
CA LEU A 138 2.07 -10.56 31.81
C LEU A 138 1.43 -11.94 31.74
N ASN A 139 0.17 -12.04 32.18
CA ASN A 139 -0.62 -13.27 32.15
C ASN A 139 -2.05 -12.99 31.66
N PRO A 140 -2.22 -12.61 30.38
CA PRO A 140 -3.53 -12.28 29.85
C PRO A 140 -4.44 -13.51 29.85
N GLN A 141 -5.69 -13.33 30.30
CA GLN A 141 -6.72 -14.39 30.24
C GLN A 141 -7.43 -14.42 28.88
N THR A 142 -7.53 -13.27 28.23
CA THR A 142 -8.16 -13.12 26.92
C THR A 142 -7.35 -12.14 26.09
N ILE A 143 -7.17 -12.49 24.82
CA ILE A 143 -6.46 -11.66 23.85
C ILE A 143 -7.39 -11.44 22.67
N LEU A 144 -7.65 -10.17 22.36
CA LEU A 144 -8.42 -9.78 21.19
C LEU A 144 -7.44 -9.32 20.11
N ILE A 145 -7.48 -9.94 18.94
CA ILE A 145 -6.58 -9.64 17.83
C ILE A 145 -7.35 -9.45 16.52
N ASP A 146 -6.77 -8.70 15.59
CA ASP A 146 -7.27 -8.67 14.21
C ASP A 146 -7.24 -10.07 13.59
N PHE A 147 -8.08 -10.32 12.57
CA PHE A 147 -8.17 -11.60 11.85
C PHE A 147 -6.92 -11.89 10.98
N GLU A 148 -5.75 -11.94 11.60
CA GLU A 148 -4.48 -12.29 10.99
C GLU A 148 -3.93 -13.58 11.62
N LEU A 149 -3.85 -14.64 10.81
CA LEU A 149 -3.47 -15.98 11.27
C LEU A 149 -2.07 -16.05 11.90
N THR A 150 -1.12 -15.27 11.38
CA THR A 150 0.25 -15.26 11.89
C THR A 150 0.35 -14.63 13.28
N ALA A 151 -0.41 -13.55 13.52
CA ALA A 151 -0.55 -12.96 14.85
C ALA A 151 -1.20 -13.97 15.82
N TYR A 152 -2.31 -14.60 15.41
CA TYR A 152 -2.97 -15.65 16.21
C TYR A 152 -1.99 -16.72 16.67
N ASN A 153 -1.25 -17.31 15.73
CA ASN A 153 -0.27 -18.36 16.03
C ASN A 153 0.83 -17.90 17.00
N ALA A 154 1.29 -16.66 16.89
CA ALA A 154 2.30 -16.12 17.79
C ALA A 154 1.75 -15.90 19.21
N PHE A 155 0.57 -15.30 19.34
CA PHE A 155 -0.08 -15.08 20.64
C PHE A 155 -0.43 -16.41 21.32
N SER A 156 -1.00 -17.37 20.60
CA SER A 156 -1.29 -18.70 21.14
C SER A 156 -0.04 -19.46 21.55
N TYR A 157 1.10 -19.22 20.90
CA TYR A 157 2.37 -19.83 21.29
C TYR A 157 2.96 -19.20 22.56
N ILE A 158 2.95 -17.86 22.67
CA ILE A 158 3.54 -17.14 23.81
C ILE A 158 2.63 -17.20 25.05
N TYR A 159 1.31 -17.19 24.87
CA TYR A 159 0.31 -17.24 25.94
C TYR A 159 -0.65 -18.43 25.73
N PRO A 160 -0.20 -19.68 25.91
CA PRO A 160 -0.98 -20.87 25.59
C PRO A 160 -2.25 -21.03 26.44
N ASN A 161 -2.29 -20.39 27.61
CA ASN A 161 -3.43 -20.43 28.52
C ASN A 161 -4.46 -19.32 28.24
N ALA A 162 -4.14 -18.36 27.36
CA ALA A 162 -5.02 -17.26 27.06
C ALA A 162 -6.04 -17.65 25.98
N VAL A 163 -7.29 -17.20 26.12
CA VAL A 163 -8.30 -17.36 25.07
C VAL A 163 -8.08 -16.28 24.01
N VAL A 164 -7.62 -16.67 22.82
CA VAL A 164 -7.41 -15.76 21.69
C VAL A 164 -8.70 -15.66 20.86
N LYS A 165 -9.24 -14.45 20.69
CA LYS A 165 -10.47 -14.16 19.96
C LYS A 165 -10.20 -13.16 18.83
N GLY A 166 -10.90 -13.33 17.71
CA GLY A 166 -10.91 -12.34 16.64
C GLY A 166 -11.70 -11.08 17.03
N CYS A 167 -11.16 -9.92 16.72
CA CYS A 167 -11.84 -8.63 16.88
C CYS A 167 -12.87 -8.45 15.76
N TYR A 168 -14.13 -8.25 16.12
CA TYR A 168 -15.14 -7.73 15.18
C TYR A 168 -15.05 -6.22 15.17
N ALA A 169 -14.55 -5.67 14.06
CA ALA A 169 -14.57 -4.24 13.78
C ALA A 169 -15.91 -3.81 13.18
#